data_AF-A0AAN5IDX7-F1
#
_entry.id   AF-A0AAN5IDX7-F1
#
_cell.length_a   1.000
_cell.length_b   1.000
_cell.length_c   1.000
_cell.angle_alpha   90.00
_cell.angle_beta   90.00
_cell.angle_gamma   90.00
#
_symmetry.space_group_name_H-M   'P 1'
#
loop_
_entity.id
_entity.type
_entity.pdbx_description
1 polymer ?
#
loop_
_entity_poly.entity_id
_entity_poly.type
_entity_poly.pdbx_seq_one_letter_code
_entity_poly.pdbx_strand_id
1 'polypeptide(L)'
;SLEVTILIVLSEGSSKEDYRSALNSMEAYSALHGYRLRIESDRKYEECEKHGDKFFRRHCHTYQMMLNELPEESWILFVDADVGVVNPNKLIEDFIEEEYDIYLYNRFYNWEFAAQYLFKNNERGRDWIKKWADMEFSLPNSFHGTDNGALHILMMHYLVPTSITGESSIGEMCQIIWEQSKNYDDVFTMQACTRMMIGERDDFPEHHVKIFPKGKGWARDAWLLNSRWSMDDFMLHSIKETNSRTENPEDPKNIYNFMVPETDRSTDPLAFPVLNITQFEVNTQQWTMDGRLLINNSLRSYIFRRLTIEKWQQQVK
;
A
#
# COMPACT_ATOMS: atom_id res chain seq x y z
N SER A 1 -11.89 7.03 21.36
CA SER A 1 -10.94 6.51 20.36
C SER A 1 -11.50 6.80 18.99
N LEU A 2 -10.64 6.82 17.97
CA LEU A 2 -11.11 6.88 16.59
C LEU A 2 -11.79 5.54 16.24
N GLU A 3 -12.86 5.59 15.47
CA GLU A 3 -13.47 4.37 14.92
C GLU A 3 -12.75 4.02 13.62
N VAL A 4 -12.03 2.89 13.60
CA VAL A 4 -11.23 2.45 12.46
C VAL A 4 -11.73 1.11 11.93
N THR A 5 -11.93 1.05 10.61
CA THR A 5 -12.19 -0.18 9.85
C THR A 5 -10.97 -0.54 9.01
N ILE A 6 -10.41 -1.73 9.20
CA ILE A 6 -9.45 -2.33 8.28
C ILE A 6 -10.24 -3.06 7.21
N LEU A 7 -10.07 -2.68 5.95
CA LEU A 7 -10.79 -3.23 4.81
C LEU A 7 -9.83 -3.94 3.86
N ILE A 8 -10.15 -5.21 3.57
CA ILE A 8 -9.51 -6.03 2.56
C ILE A 8 -10.60 -6.48 1.59
N VAL A 9 -10.43 -6.19 0.31
CA VAL A 9 -11.38 -6.60 -0.73
C VAL A 9 -10.71 -7.62 -1.66
N LEU A 10 -11.25 -8.83 -1.66
CA LEU A 10 -10.78 -9.94 -2.49
C LEU A 10 -11.59 -10.02 -3.78
N SER A 11 -10.91 -10.32 -4.88
CA SER A 11 -11.62 -10.68 -6.11
C SER A 11 -12.39 -11.97 -5.92
N GLU A 12 -13.59 -12.04 -6.50
CA GLU A 12 -14.34 -13.29 -6.53
C GLU A 12 -13.49 -14.44 -7.09
N GLY A 13 -13.51 -15.58 -6.40
CA GLY A 13 -12.71 -16.76 -6.72
C GLY A 13 -11.29 -16.76 -6.14
N SER A 14 -10.82 -15.65 -5.53
CA SER A 14 -9.55 -15.65 -4.79
C SER A 14 -9.64 -16.53 -3.55
N SER A 15 -8.62 -17.38 -3.33
CA SER A 15 -8.51 -18.20 -2.14
C SER A 15 -7.93 -17.39 -0.98
N LYS A 16 -8.64 -17.33 0.15
CA LYS A 16 -8.09 -16.75 1.39
C LYS A 16 -6.85 -17.51 1.87
N GLU A 17 -6.76 -18.80 1.55
CA GLU A 17 -5.62 -19.63 1.91
C GLU A 17 -4.32 -19.15 1.26
N ASP A 18 -4.37 -18.51 0.09
CA ASP A 18 -3.18 -17.97 -0.57
C ASP A 18 -2.51 -16.84 0.25
N TYR A 19 -3.27 -16.26 1.19
CA TYR A 19 -2.91 -15.12 2.02
C TYR A 19 -2.99 -15.42 3.52
N ARG A 20 -3.10 -16.70 3.91
CA ARG A 20 -3.44 -17.13 5.27
C ARG A 20 -2.61 -16.45 6.35
N SER A 21 -1.29 -16.39 6.23
CA SER A 21 -0.42 -15.77 7.24
C SER A 21 -0.68 -14.27 7.39
N ALA A 22 -0.87 -13.57 6.27
CA ALA A 22 -1.19 -12.14 6.26
C ALA A 22 -2.55 -11.87 6.91
N LEU A 23 -3.60 -12.58 6.47
CA LEU A 23 -4.96 -12.43 6.99
C LEU A 23 -5.05 -12.78 8.48
N ASN A 24 -4.41 -13.86 8.92
CA ASN A 24 -4.38 -14.24 10.34
C ASN A 24 -3.72 -13.14 11.21
N SER A 25 -2.66 -12.50 10.72
CA SER A 25 -2.03 -11.37 11.43
C SER A 25 -2.94 -10.14 11.52
N MET A 26 -3.70 -9.86 10.46
CA MET A 26 -4.68 -8.76 10.43
C MET A 26 -5.85 -9.03 11.39
N GLU A 27 -6.39 -10.26 11.40
CA GLU A 27 -7.43 -10.68 12.35
C GLU A 27 -6.96 -10.50 13.79
N ALA A 28 -5.74 -10.94 14.08
CA ALA A 28 -5.17 -10.84 15.42
C ALA A 28 -4.94 -9.40 15.87
N TYR A 29 -4.36 -8.58 14.99
CA TYR A 29 -4.12 -7.17 15.25
C TYR A 29 -5.45 -6.42 15.47
N SER A 30 -6.45 -6.69 14.64
CA SER A 30 -7.78 -6.09 14.76
C SER A 30 -8.44 -6.46 16.10
N ALA A 31 -8.36 -7.73 16.50
CA ALA A 31 -8.90 -8.20 17.77
C ALA A 31 -8.16 -7.62 18.99
N LEU A 32 -6.82 -7.48 18.91
CA LEU A 32 -5.99 -6.90 19.97
C LEU A 32 -6.37 -5.44 20.26
N HIS A 33 -6.61 -4.65 19.22
CA HIS A 33 -6.86 -3.20 19.34
C HIS A 33 -8.33 -2.80 19.25
N GLY A 34 -9.22 -3.76 19.00
CA GLY A 34 -10.65 -3.50 18.84
C GLY A 34 -11.02 -2.80 17.53
N TYR A 35 -10.19 -2.92 16.48
CA TYR A 35 -10.54 -2.41 15.15
C TYR A 35 -11.56 -3.32 14.46
N ARG A 36 -12.42 -2.72 13.64
CA ARG A 36 -13.35 -3.48 12.80
C ARG A 36 -12.59 -4.04 11.61
N LEU A 37 -12.50 -5.36 11.47
CA LEU A 37 -11.93 -6.00 10.27
C LEU A 37 -13.04 -6.42 9.30
N ARG A 38 -12.89 -6.07 8.03
CA ARG A 38 -13.79 -6.45 6.93
C ARG A 38 -12.98 -7.08 5.81
N ILE A 39 -13.21 -8.38 5.57
CA ILE A 39 -12.64 -9.12 4.44
C ILE A 39 -13.80 -9.47 3.50
N GLU A 40 -13.96 -8.68 2.45
CA GLU A 40 -15.15 -8.66 1.62
C GLU A 40 -14.84 -9.12 0.18
N SER A 41 -15.87 -9.48 -0.58
CA SER A 41 -15.75 -9.76 -2.01
C SER A 41 -16.01 -8.50 -2.84
N ASP A 42 -15.21 -8.28 -3.88
CA ASP A 42 -15.40 -7.21 -4.86
C ASP A 42 -16.73 -7.28 -5.63
N ARG A 43 -17.48 -8.38 -5.52
CA ARG A 43 -18.81 -8.58 -6.13
C ARG A 43 -20.00 -8.31 -5.20
N LYS A 44 -19.76 -7.92 -3.94
CA LYS A 44 -20.84 -7.69 -2.97
C LYS A 44 -21.90 -6.67 -3.41
N TYR A 45 -21.51 -5.66 -4.18
CA TYR A 45 -22.38 -4.57 -4.62
C TYR A 45 -22.60 -4.63 -6.13
N GLU A 46 -23.86 -4.74 -6.54
CA GLU A 46 -24.27 -4.79 -7.95
C GLU A 46 -23.85 -3.50 -8.69
N GLU A 47 -23.86 -2.36 -8.00
CA GLU A 47 -23.44 -1.05 -8.56
C GLU A 47 -21.99 -1.05 -9.04
N CYS A 48 -21.17 -1.98 -8.53
CA CYS A 48 -19.77 -2.11 -8.88
C CYS A 48 -19.51 -3.08 -10.03
N GLU A 49 -20.53 -3.78 -10.54
CA GLU A 49 -20.40 -4.68 -11.70
C GLU A 49 -20.05 -3.95 -13.00
N LYS A 50 -20.32 -2.63 -13.07
CA LYS A 50 -19.90 -1.77 -14.18
C LYS A 50 -18.38 -1.72 -14.36
N HIS A 51 -17.61 -2.04 -13.32
CA HIS A 51 -16.16 -2.10 -13.35
C HIS A 51 -15.69 -3.48 -13.80
N GLY A 52 -15.08 -3.55 -14.99
CA GLY A 52 -14.54 -4.79 -15.55
C GLY A 52 -13.24 -5.19 -14.86
N ASP A 53 -12.35 -4.23 -14.64
CA ASP A 53 -11.09 -4.43 -13.92
C ASP A 53 -11.33 -4.53 -12.41
N LYS A 54 -10.91 -5.67 -11.85
CA LYS A 54 -11.05 -5.99 -10.41
C LYS A 54 -10.34 -4.98 -9.51
N PHE A 55 -9.27 -4.36 -9.99
CA PHE A 55 -8.52 -3.38 -9.22
C PHE A 55 -9.26 -2.05 -9.08
N PHE A 56 -10.10 -1.66 -10.03
CA PHE A 56 -11.00 -0.51 -9.87
C PHE A 56 -12.26 -0.88 -9.10
N ARG A 57 -12.78 -2.09 -9.32
CA ARG A 57 -13.98 -2.60 -8.64
C ARG A 57 -13.84 -2.60 -7.11
N ARG A 58 -12.66 -2.87 -6.57
CA ARG A 58 -12.40 -2.80 -5.10
C ARG A 58 -12.55 -1.39 -4.51
N HIS A 59 -12.24 -0.35 -5.30
CA HIS A 59 -12.43 1.05 -4.89
C HIS A 59 -13.91 1.42 -4.92
N CYS A 60 -14.65 0.96 -5.93
CA CYS A 60 -16.12 1.06 -5.93
C CYS A 60 -16.74 0.33 -4.73
N HIS A 61 -16.28 -0.89 -4.42
CA HIS A 61 -16.75 -1.62 -3.24
C HIS A 61 -16.54 -0.81 -1.96
N THR A 62 -15.34 -0.24 -1.81
CA THR A 62 -15.02 0.60 -0.66
C THR A 62 -15.97 1.79 -0.57
N TYR A 63 -16.21 2.49 -1.68
CA TYR A 63 -17.17 3.60 -1.76
C TYR A 63 -18.58 3.18 -1.33
N GLN A 64 -19.10 2.05 -1.84
CA GLN A 64 -20.42 1.55 -1.48
C GLN A 64 -20.51 1.17 0.00
N MET A 65 -19.45 0.57 0.56
CA MET A 65 -19.41 0.24 1.98
C MET A 65 -19.43 1.47 2.87
N MET A 66 -18.70 2.52 2.48
CA MET A 66 -18.71 3.81 3.18
C MET A 66 -20.08 4.46 3.22
N LEU A 67 -20.86 4.36 2.14
CA LEU A 67 -22.20 4.92 2.06
C LEU A 67 -23.22 4.13 2.89
N ASN A 68 -23.12 2.81 2.87
CA ASN A 68 -24.22 1.94 3.29
C ASN A 68 -24.01 1.26 4.65
N GLU A 69 -22.75 1.07 5.09
CA GLU A 69 -22.44 0.23 6.25
C GLU A 69 -21.51 0.86 7.29
N LEU A 70 -20.66 1.81 6.89
CA LEU A 70 -19.67 2.40 7.81
C LEU A 70 -20.20 3.72 8.39
N PRO A 71 -19.94 4.01 9.68
CA PRO A 71 -20.35 5.27 10.28
C PRO A 71 -19.70 6.46 9.59
N GLU A 72 -20.42 7.56 9.50
CA GLU A 72 -19.86 8.84 9.08
C GLU A 72 -18.74 9.28 10.03
N GLU A 73 -17.73 9.97 9.50
CA GLU A 73 -16.51 10.38 10.21
C GLU A 73 -15.60 9.24 10.75
N SER A 74 -15.95 7.97 10.49
CA SER A 74 -15.06 6.82 10.77
C SER A 74 -13.84 6.80 9.83
N TRP A 75 -12.82 6.01 10.15
CA TRP A 75 -11.60 5.85 9.37
C TRP A 75 -11.55 4.49 8.70
N ILE A 76 -11.01 4.44 7.48
CA ILE A 76 -10.84 3.21 6.70
C ILE A 76 -9.37 3.07 6.34
N LEU A 77 -8.73 2.00 6.80
CA LEU A 77 -7.45 1.54 6.29
C LEU A 77 -7.70 0.44 5.26
N PHE A 78 -7.52 0.75 3.99
CA PHE A 78 -7.57 -0.23 2.90
C PHE A 78 -6.20 -0.81 2.63
N VAL A 79 -6.08 -2.13 2.67
CA VAL A 79 -4.84 -2.87 2.40
C VAL A 79 -5.11 -4.09 1.52
N ASP A 80 -4.09 -4.50 0.77
CA ASP A 80 -4.15 -5.73 -0.03
C ASP A 80 -4.15 -6.97 0.87
N ALA A 81 -4.68 -8.09 0.36
CA ALA A 81 -4.74 -9.33 1.11
C ALA A 81 -3.36 -9.92 1.45
N ASP A 82 -2.31 -9.56 0.70
CA ASP A 82 -0.92 -9.95 0.96
C ASP A 82 -0.15 -8.95 1.84
N VAL A 83 -0.86 -8.12 2.61
CA VAL A 83 -0.29 -7.26 3.65
C VAL A 83 -0.51 -7.90 5.02
N GLY A 84 0.59 -8.16 5.74
CA GLY A 84 0.57 -8.74 7.08
C GLY A 84 1.20 -7.82 8.13
N VAL A 85 0.67 -7.82 9.35
CA VAL A 85 1.18 -7.05 10.48
C VAL A 85 2.42 -7.73 11.06
N VAL A 86 3.49 -6.97 11.28
CA VAL A 86 4.71 -7.48 11.94
C VAL A 86 4.98 -6.81 13.29
N ASN A 87 4.45 -5.61 13.50
CA ASN A 87 4.61 -4.91 14.77
C ASN A 87 3.23 -4.51 15.31
N PRO A 88 2.65 -5.30 16.22
CA PRO A 88 1.33 -5.00 16.76
C PRO A 88 1.33 -3.79 17.71
N ASN A 89 2.48 -3.22 18.07
CA ASN A 89 2.53 -2.05 18.96
C ASN A 89 2.36 -0.72 18.22
N LYS A 90 2.35 -0.73 16.88
CA LYS A 90 2.03 0.45 16.07
C LYS A 90 0.52 0.59 15.95
N LEU A 91 -0.01 1.78 16.17
CA LEU A 91 -1.43 2.06 16.07
C LEU A 91 -1.76 2.70 14.71
N ILE A 92 -2.98 2.49 14.21
CA ILE A 92 -3.40 3.13 12.95
C ILE A 92 -3.55 4.64 13.17
N GLU A 93 -3.95 5.04 14.37
CA GLU A 93 -4.06 6.42 14.82
C GLU A 93 -2.73 7.16 14.79
N ASP A 94 -1.58 6.47 14.86
CA ASP A 94 -0.25 7.09 14.73
C ASP A 94 -0.04 7.74 13.35
N PHE A 95 -0.86 7.36 12.35
CA PHE A 95 -0.83 7.91 10.99
C PHE A 95 -1.89 8.99 10.75
N ILE A 96 -2.75 9.28 11.74
CA ILE A 96 -3.88 10.20 11.59
C ILE A 96 -3.57 11.54 12.25
N GLU A 97 -3.83 12.61 11.52
CA GLU A 97 -3.66 14.01 11.92
C GLU A 97 -4.95 14.75 11.52
N GLU A 98 -5.58 15.48 12.45
CA GLU A 98 -6.93 16.04 12.25
C GLU A 98 -7.09 16.97 11.03
N GLU A 99 -5.99 17.50 10.49
CA GLU A 99 -5.98 18.38 9.33
C GLU A 99 -6.20 17.65 7.99
N TYR A 100 -5.94 16.35 7.89
CA TYR A 100 -6.03 15.61 6.63
C TYR A 100 -7.13 14.54 6.67
N ASP A 101 -7.68 14.23 5.51
CA ASP A 101 -8.71 13.20 5.35
C ASP A 101 -8.24 12.02 4.51
N ILE A 102 -7.20 12.21 3.68
CA ILE A 102 -6.71 11.22 2.73
C ILE A 102 -5.22 11.04 2.96
N TYR A 103 -4.83 9.79 3.19
CA TYR A 103 -3.45 9.39 3.43
C TYR A 103 -3.01 8.37 2.41
N LEU A 104 -1.87 8.64 1.81
CA LEU A 104 -1.13 7.73 0.93
C LEU A 104 0.28 7.57 1.46
N TYR A 105 1.05 6.66 0.86
CA TYR A 105 2.49 6.60 1.13
C TYR A 105 3.27 6.24 -0.11
N ASN A 106 4.51 6.72 -0.14
CA ASN A 106 5.47 6.40 -1.19
C ASN A 106 6.00 4.97 -0.99
N ARG A 107 5.84 4.13 -2.01
CA ARG A 107 6.49 2.82 -2.07
C ARG A 107 8.00 3.01 -2.17
N PHE A 108 8.79 2.09 -1.61
CA PHE A 108 10.22 2.36 -1.41
C PHE A 108 11.04 2.32 -2.71
N TYR A 109 10.84 1.30 -3.54
CA TYR A 109 11.76 0.93 -4.61
C TYR A 109 11.57 1.68 -5.95
N ASN A 110 10.43 2.34 -6.16
CA ASN A 110 10.10 3.08 -7.39
C ASN A 110 9.35 4.39 -7.06
N TRP A 111 8.76 5.04 -8.06
CA TRP A 111 8.06 6.33 -7.91
C TRP A 111 6.60 6.21 -7.49
N GLU A 112 6.18 5.01 -7.07
CA GLU A 112 4.78 4.73 -6.79
C GLU A 112 4.30 5.34 -5.49
N PHE A 113 3.13 5.97 -5.54
CA PHE A 113 2.18 5.83 -4.43
C PHE A 113 1.70 4.38 -4.40
N ALA A 114 1.74 3.76 -3.22
CA ALA A 114 1.12 2.44 -3.06
C ALA A 114 -0.39 2.55 -3.32
N ALA A 115 -0.98 1.56 -4.01
CA ALA A 115 -2.43 1.47 -4.20
C ALA A 115 -3.17 1.00 -2.93
N GLN A 116 -2.81 1.59 -1.80
CA GLN A 116 -3.35 1.36 -0.46
C GLN A 116 -3.54 2.74 0.17
N TYR A 117 -4.55 2.89 1.02
CA TYR A 117 -4.91 4.20 1.55
C TYR A 117 -5.52 4.11 2.93
N LEU A 118 -5.36 5.20 3.68
CA LEU A 118 -6.10 5.47 4.90
C LEU A 118 -6.92 6.74 4.65
N PHE A 119 -8.23 6.71 4.85
CA PHE A 119 -9.03 7.93 4.73
C PHE A 119 -10.17 8.00 5.72
N LYS A 120 -10.76 9.18 5.81
CA LYS A 120 -11.96 9.46 6.58
C LYS A 120 -13.25 9.22 5.78
N ASN A 121 -14.27 8.65 6.41
CA ASN A 121 -15.61 8.50 5.85
C ASN A 121 -16.40 9.80 5.91
N ASN A 122 -15.97 10.78 5.14
CA ASN A 122 -16.69 12.03 4.93
C ASN A 122 -16.94 12.26 3.42
N GLU A 123 -17.56 13.38 3.08
CA GLU A 123 -17.83 13.72 1.67
C GLU A 123 -16.57 13.70 0.80
N ARG A 124 -15.46 14.23 1.32
CA ARG A 124 -14.18 14.32 0.60
C ARG A 124 -13.56 12.95 0.35
N GLY A 125 -13.47 12.10 1.37
CA GLY A 125 -12.92 10.75 1.24
C GLY A 125 -13.77 9.89 0.30
N ARG A 126 -15.10 9.98 0.40
CA ARG A 126 -16.04 9.27 -0.49
C ARG A 126 -15.90 9.74 -1.95
N ASP A 127 -15.84 11.04 -2.19
CA ASP A 127 -15.64 11.59 -3.52
C ASP A 127 -14.29 11.17 -4.13
N TRP A 128 -13.21 11.23 -3.34
CA TRP A 128 -11.87 10.84 -3.81
C TRP A 128 -11.81 9.38 -4.24
N ILE A 129 -12.29 8.44 -3.42
CA ILE A 129 -12.25 7.01 -3.77
C ILE A 129 -13.18 6.68 -4.93
N LYS A 130 -14.33 7.37 -5.04
CA LYS A 130 -15.23 7.25 -6.18
C LYS A 130 -14.55 7.71 -7.47
N LYS A 131 -13.86 8.86 -7.45
CA LYS A 131 -13.10 9.37 -8.60
C LYS A 131 -12.06 8.36 -9.06
N TRP A 132 -11.33 7.75 -8.12
CA TRP A 132 -10.35 6.73 -8.47
C TRP A 132 -10.99 5.49 -9.09
N ALA A 133 -12.09 4.98 -8.51
CA ALA A 133 -12.84 3.86 -9.09
C ALA A 133 -13.29 4.18 -10.53
N ASP A 134 -13.88 5.36 -10.75
CA ASP A 134 -14.41 5.77 -12.05
C ASP A 134 -13.33 6.07 -13.11
N MET A 135 -12.04 6.15 -12.73
CA MET A 135 -10.95 6.33 -13.71
C MET A 135 -10.85 5.19 -14.72
N GLU A 136 -11.38 4.01 -14.41
CA GLU A 136 -11.46 2.89 -15.35
C GLU A 136 -12.07 3.31 -16.69
N PHE A 137 -13.05 4.22 -16.66
CA PHE A 137 -13.76 4.68 -17.85
C PHE A 137 -13.02 5.77 -18.63
N SER A 138 -11.86 6.21 -18.15
CA SER A 138 -10.99 7.21 -18.78
C SER A 138 -9.57 6.70 -19.00
N LEU A 139 -9.35 5.39 -18.95
CA LEU A 139 -8.04 4.80 -19.21
C LEU A 139 -7.64 4.97 -20.68
N PRO A 140 -6.34 5.15 -20.98
CA PRO A 140 -5.87 5.12 -22.36
C PRO A 140 -5.95 3.69 -22.93
N ASN A 141 -6.08 3.60 -24.26
CA ASN A 141 -6.10 2.32 -24.98
C ASN A 141 -4.69 1.67 -25.10
N SER A 142 -3.79 1.97 -24.16
CA SER A 142 -2.39 1.57 -24.11
C SER A 142 -2.14 0.69 -22.87
N PHE A 143 -0.91 0.24 -22.65
CA PHE A 143 -0.58 -0.39 -21.37
C PHE A 143 -0.59 0.66 -20.26
N HIS A 144 -1.53 0.60 -19.32
CA HIS A 144 -1.76 1.70 -18.37
C HIS A 144 -1.41 1.40 -16.91
N GLY A 145 -1.14 0.14 -16.55
CA GLY A 145 -0.80 -0.26 -15.17
C GLY A 145 -1.99 -0.31 -14.20
N THR A 146 -3.21 -0.49 -14.73
CA THR A 146 -4.47 -0.63 -13.95
C THR A 146 -4.73 0.55 -12.99
N ASP A 147 -5.25 0.28 -11.79
CA ASP A 147 -5.61 1.28 -10.77
C ASP A 147 -4.40 2.05 -10.25
N ASN A 148 -3.26 1.38 -10.03
CA ASN A 148 -2.06 2.02 -9.50
C ASN A 148 -1.45 2.99 -10.52
N GLY A 149 -1.52 2.68 -11.83
CA GLY A 149 -1.14 3.63 -12.88
C GLY A 149 -2.08 4.84 -12.90
N ALA A 150 -3.39 4.60 -12.86
CA ALA A 150 -4.40 5.65 -12.82
C ALA A 150 -4.29 6.57 -11.58
N LEU A 151 -3.94 6.02 -10.41
CA LEU A 151 -3.74 6.78 -9.17
C LEU A 151 -2.76 7.95 -9.34
N HIS A 152 -1.71 7.78 -10.12
CA HIS A 152 -0.70 8.83 -10.31
C HIS A 152 -1.23 10.00 -11.11
N ILE A 153 -2.00 9.71 -12.17
CA ILE A 153 -2.70 10.72 -12.95
C ILE A 153 -3.79 11.40 -12.12
N LEU A 154 -4.54 10.63 -11.31
CA LEU A 154 -5.50 11.20 -10.35
C LEU A 154 -4.83 12.20 -9.42
N MET A 155 -3.74 11.79 -8.76
CA MET A 155 -3.06 12.62 -7.77
C MET A 155 -2.43 13.86 -8.40
N MET A 156 -1.90 13.75 -9.62
CA MET A 156 -1.42 14.90 -10.38
C MET A 156 -2.53 15.92 -10.61
N HIS A 157 -3.70 15.48 -11.08
CA HIS A 157 -4.85 16.34 -11.32
C HIS A 157 -5.47 16.88 -10.03
N TYR A 158 -5.51 16.07 -8.99
CA TYR A 158 -6.11 16.40 -7.70
C TYR A 158 -5.28 17.44 -6.94
N LEU A 159 -3.96 17.30 -6.93
CA LEU A 159 -3.05 18.18 -6.17
C LEU A 159 -2.51 19.35 -6.99
N VAL A 160 -2.54 19.25 -8.33
CA VAL A 160 -2.05 20.29 -9.24
C VAL A 160 -3.10 20.53 -10.34
N PRO A 161 -4.21 21.26 -10.05
CA PRO A 161 -5.32 21.41 -10.99
C PRO A 161 -4.96 22.06 -12.34
N THR A 162 -3.89 22.87 -12.40
CA THR A 162 -3.36 23.44 -13.65
C THR A 162 -2.82 22.37 -14.63
N SER A 163 -2.65 21.13 -14.17
CA SER A 163 -2.33 19.99 -15.05
C SER A 163 -3.51 19.55 -15.92
N ILE A 164 -4.75 19.94 -15.57
CA ILE A 164 -5.97 19.58 -16.32
C ILE A 164 -6.19 20.56 -17.48
N THR A 165 -5.89 21.84 -17.28
CA THR A 165 -6.20 22.93 -18.23
C THR A 165 -5.29 22.97 -19.46
N GLY A 166 -4.33 22.03 -19.59
CA GLY A 166 -3.32 22.05 -20.64
C GLY A 166 -2.31 23.20 -20.51
N GLU A 167 -2.36 23.96 -19.41
CA GLU A 167 -1.46 25.08 -19.14
C GLU A 167 -0.08 24.60 -18.67
N SER A 168 0.02 23.36 -18.19
CA SER A 168 1.28 22.72 -17.82
C SER A 168 1.79 21.80 -18.92
N SER A 169 2.88 22.19 -19.57
CA SER A 169 3.59 21.36 -20.56
C SER A 169 4.12 20.05 -19.97
N ILE A 170 4.49 20.04 -18.69
CA ILE A 170 4.92 18.82 -18.00
C ILE A 170 3.71 17.92 -17.73
N GLY A 171 2.58 18.48 -17.32
CA GLY A 171 1.34 17.72 -17.11
C GLY A 171 0.86 17.03 -18.39
N GLU A 172 0.91 17.74 -19.51
CA GLU A 172 0.62 17.18 -20.85
C GLU A 172 1.62 16.08 -21.23
N MET A 173 2.91 16.27 -20.95
CA MET A 173 3.92 15.24 -21.19
C MET A 173 3.65 13.96 -20.39
N CYS A 174 3.25 14.06 -19.12
CA CYS A 174 2.92 12.88 -18.31
C CYS A 174 1.73 12.10 -18.89
N GLN A 175 0.71 12.81 -19.39
CA GLN A 175 -0.43 12.19 -20.07
C GLN A 175 0.00 11.49 -21.36
N ILE A 176 0.81 12.14 -22.19
CA ILE A 176 1.35 11.54 -23.44
C ILE A 176 2.13 10.25 -23.14
N ILE A 177 2.97 10.23 -22.11
CA ILE A 177 3.71 9.02 -21.71
C ILE A 177 2.73 7.90 -21.35
N TRP A 178 1.67 8.22 -20.60
CA TRP A 178 0.64 7.23 -20.24
C TRP A 178 -0.12 6.70 -21.45
N GLU A 179 -0.56 7.59 -22.33
CA GLU A 179 -1.30 7.26 -23.56
C GLU A 179 -0.49 6.41 -24.55
N GLN A 180 0.83 6.51 -24.51
CA GLN A 180 1.75 5.79 -25.40
C GLN A 180 2.44 4.59 -24.75
N SER A 181 2.17 4.35 -23.46
CA SER A 181 2.83 3.33 -22.66
C SER A 181 2.60 1.91 -23.20
N LYS A 182 3.65 1.10 -23.18
CA LYS A 182 3.67 -0.28 -23.71
C LYS A 182 3.96 -1.33 -22.65
N ASN A 183 4.53 -0.92 -21.52
CA ASN A 183 5.01 -1.82 -20.47
C ASN A 183 5.16 -1.07 -19.13
N TYR A 184 5.61 -1.77 -18.09
CA TYR A 184 5.80 -1.18 -16.77
C TYR A 184 6.90 -0.11 -16.70
N ASP A 185 7.92 -0.16 -17.55
CA ASP A 185 8.96 0.87 -17.55
C ASP A 185 8.38 2.22 -18.02
N ASP A 186 7.50 2.19 -19.02
CA ASP A 186 6.77 3.38 -19.47
C ASP A 186 5.82 3.91 -18.37
N VAL A 187 5.11 3.01 -17.67
CA VAL A 187 4.26 3.39 -16.52
C VAL A 187 5.11 4.00 -15.40
N PHE A 188 6.27 3.42 -15.06
CA PHE A 188 7.17 3.98 -14.05
C PHE A 188 7.74 5.34 -14.48
N THR A 189 7.95 5.54 -15.77
CA THR A 189 8.33 6.83 -16.34
C THR A 189 7.20 7.86 -16.18
N MET A 190 5.95 7.47 -16.45
CA MET A 190 4.77 8.31 -16.18
C MET A 190 4.67 8.67 -14.69
N GLN A 191 4.83 7.69 -13.79
CA GLN A 191 4.80 7.92 -12.35
C GLN A 191 5.87 8.94 -11.93
N ALA A 192 7.10 8.79 -12.41
CA ALA A 192 8.17 9.76 -12.18
C ALA A 192 7.80 11.17 -12.67
N CYS A 193 7.20 11.26 -13.88
CA CYS A 193 6.72 12.52 -14.44
C CYS A 193 5.66 13.19 -13.54
N THR A 194 4.66 12.43 -13.07
CA THR A 194 3.64 12.97 -12.15
C THR A 194 4.24 13.45 -10.83
N ARG A 195 5.26 12.75 -10.31
CA ARG A 195 6.02 13.19 -9.12
C ARG A 195 6.78 14.49 -9.35
N MET A 196 7.32 14.73 -10.54
CA MET A 196 7.94 16.02 -10.88
C MET A 196 6.93 17.17 -10.85
N MET A 197 5.68 16.92 -11.24
CA MET A 197 4.59 17.91 -11.17
C MET A 197 4.12 18.19 -9.75
N ILE A 198 3.90 17.13 -8.97
CA ILE A 198 3.41 17.23 -7.58
C ILE A 198 4.50 17.81 -6.66
N GLY A 199 5.75 17.44 -6.90
CA GLY A 199 6.91 17.74 -6.07
C GLY A 199 7.12 16.74 -4.94
N GLU A 200 8.18 16.95 -4.15
CA GLU A 200 8.54 16.14 -2.98
C GLU A 200 7.83 16.59 -1.69
N ARG A 201 6.70 17.29 -1.81
CA ARG A 201 5.89 17.68 -0.66
C ARG A 201 5.15 16.45 -0.13
N ASP A 202 5.14 16.32 1.20
CA ASP A 202 4.41 15.27 1.90
C ASP A 202 3.03 15.76 2.39
N ASP A 203 2.88 17.07 2.60
CA ASP A 203 1.68 17.68 3.16
C ASP A 203 1.00 18.60 2.12
N PHE A 204 -0.31 18.41 1.92
CA PHE A 204 -1.17 19.21 1.04
C PHE A 204 -2.43 19.64 1.82
N PRO A 205 -2.30 20.55 2.79
CA PRO A 205 -3.41 20.95 3.67
C PRO A 205 -4.59 21.55 2.88
N GLU A 206 -4.32 22.25 1.78
CA GLU A 206 -5.34 22.80 0.91
C GLU A 206 -6.21 21.75 0.22
N HIS A 207 -5.70 20.51 0.10
CA HIS A 207 -6.41 19.35 -0.43
C HIS A 207 -6.79 18.34 0.66
N HIS A 208 -6.41 18.57 1.93
CA HIS A 208 -6.53 17.61 3.04
C HIS A 208 -5.91 16.24 2.72
N VAL A 209 -4.76 16.25 2.02
CA VAL A 209 -3.99 15.05 1.67
C VAL A 209 -2.64 15.05 2.38
N LYS A 210 -2.26 13.90 2.93
CA LYS A 210 -0.91 13.61 3.41
C LYS A 210 -0.32 12.40 2.69
N ILE A 211 0.94 12.48 2.31
CA ILE A 211 1.67 11.42 1.63
C ILE A 211 2.90 11.09 2.46
N PHE A 212 2.95 9.89 3.05
CA PHE A 212 4.10 9.50 3.86
C PHE A 212 5.36 9.28 3.01
N PRO A 213 6.54 9.75 3.48
CA PRO A 213 7.82 9.46 2.85
C PRO A 213 8.12 7.96 2.73
N LYS A 214 9.06 7.64 1.85
CA LYS A 214 9.56 6.26 1.68
C LYS A 214 10.03 5.68 3.01
N GLY A 215 9.46 4.53 3.38
CA GLY A 215 9.80 3.82 4.62
C GLY A 215 9.19 4.41 5.89
N LYS A 216 8.25 5.37 5.76
CA LYS A 216 7.48 5.98 6.85
C LYS A 216 5.99 5.67 6.81
N GLY A 217 5.47 5.13 5.70
CA GLY A 217 4.11 4.62 5.61
C GLY A 217 3.88 3.35 6.44
N TRP A 218 2.64 2.85 6.42
CA TRP A 218 2.23 1.70 7.23
C TRP A 218 2.73 0.35 6.71
N ALA A 219 3.04 0.24 5.42
CA ALA A 219 3.57 -0.98 4.84
C ALA A 219 4.79 -0.74 3.95
N ARG A 220 5.63 -1.77 3.84
CA ARG A 220 6.68 -1.85 2.83
C ARG A 220 6.77 -3.26 2.28
N ASP A 221 7.37 -3.41 1.11
CA ASP A 221 7.62 -4.74 0.57
C ASP A 221 8.58 -5.55 1.46
N ALA A 222 8.24 -6.82 1.69
CA ALA A 222 9.05 -7.73 2.51
C ALA A 222 10.42 -8.01 1.87
N TRP A 223 10.49 -8.10 0.54
CA TRP A 223 11.74 -8.41 -0.19
C TRP A 223 12.82 -7.34 -0.01
N LEU A 224 12.47 -6.08 0.29
CA LEU A 224 13.42 -4.98 0.46
C LEU A 224 14.53 -5.28 1.47
N LEU A 225 14.20 -6.04 2.52
CA LEU A 225 15.13 -6.43 3.58
C LEU A 225 15.22 -7.95 3.73
N ASN A 226 14.88 -8.69 2.67
CA ASN A 226 14.78 -10.15 2.70
C ASN A 226 13.99 -10.65 3.92
N SER A 227 12.73 -10.20 4.05
CA SER A 227 11.81 -10.59 5.14
C SER A 227 12.15 -10.07 6.54
N ARG A 228 13.33 -9.47 6.73
CA ARG A 228 13.70 -8.86 8.01
C ARG A 228 12.83 -7.67 8.32
N TRP A 229 12.64 -7.40 9.60
CA TRP A 229 11.78 -6.33 10.10
C TRP A 229 12.40 -5.65 11.32
N SER A 230 11.96 -4.43 11.62
CA SER A 230 12.36 -3.69 12.83
C SER A 230 11.16 -3.13 13.57
N MET A 231 11.38 -2.62 14.79
CA MET A 231 10.33 -1.97 15.59
C MET A 231 9.77 -0.67 14.98
N ASP A 232 10.39 -0.15 13.91
CA ASP A 232 9.86 0.97 13.13
C ASP A 232 8.94 0.52 11.99
N ASP A 233 8.99 -0.75 11.59
CA ASP A 233 8.03 -1.30 10.64
C ASP A 233 6.69 -1.52 11.33
N PHE A 234 5.60 -1.39 10.57
CA PHE A 234 4.26 -1.75 11.01
C PHE A 234 3.78 -3.01 10.29
N MET A 235 3.66 -2.95 8.96
CA MET A 235 3.20 -4.06 8.13
C MET A 235 4.19 -4.37 6.99
N LEU A 236 4.13 -5.60 6.50
CA LEU A 236 4.87 -6.06 5.32
C LEU A 236 3.91 -6.45 4.21
N HIS A 237 4.20 -6.00 3.00
CA HIS A 237 3.51 -6.33 1.76
C HIS A 237 4.22 -7.49 1.02
N SER A 238 3.49 -8.15 0.12
CA SER A 238 3.92 -9.32 -0.67
C SER A 238 4.02 -10.62 0.12
N ILE A 239 3.14 -10.79 1.12
CA ILE A 239 3.03 -12.00 1.94
C ILE A 239 2.01 -12.96 1.29
N LYS A 240 2.52 -13.96 0.57
CA LYS A 240 1.71 -15.01 -0.08
C LYS A 240 2.23 -16.39 0.33
N GLU A 241 1.34 -17.32 0.63
CA GLU A 241 1.73 -18.68 1.02
C GLU A 241 2.52 -19.37 -0.10
N THR A 242 2.17 -19.15 -1.38
CA THR A 242 2.87 -19.72 -2.53
C THR A 242 4.32 -19.27 -2.65
N ASN A 243 4.65 -18.10 -2.10
CA ASN A 243 5.98 -17.50 -2.14
C ASN A 243 6.70 -17.64 -0.81
N SER A 244 6.16 -18.43 0.13
CA SER A 244 6.72 -18.57 1.47
C SER A 244 7.76 -19.69 1.53
N ARG A 245 8.92 -19.44 2.15
CA ARG A 245 9.90 -20.49 2.54
C ARG A 245 9.71 -20.84 4.02
N THR A 246 9.86 -22.12 4.36
CA THR A 246 10.30 -22.53 5.69
C THR A 246 11.80 -22.27 5.77
N GLU A 247 12.26 -21.20 6.42
CA GLU A 247 13.71 -20.93 6.52
C GLU A 247 14.47 -22.11 7.13
N ASN A 248 15.63 -22.44 6.54
CA ASN A 248 16.68 -23.20 7.21
C ASN A 248 17.69 -22.18 7.78
N PRO A 249 17.72 -21.94 9.10
CA PRO A 249 18.38 -20.79 9.74
C PRO A 249 19.93 -20.80 9.72
N GLU A 250 20.56 -21.78 9.07
CA GLU A 250 22.01 -22.00 9.19
C GLU A 250 22.86 -21.52 8.00
N ASP A 251 22.32 -20.88 6.95
CA ASP A 251 23.18 -20.39 5.85
C ASP A 251 23.85 -19.04 6.20
N PRO A 252 25.16 -19.01 6.49
CA PRO A 252 25.86 -17.80 6.92
C PRO A 252 26.02 -16.78 5.78
N LYS A 253 25.80 -17.17 4.52
CA LYS A 253 25.87 -16.27 3.36
C LYS A 253 24.72 -15.26 3.32
N ASN A 254 23.61 -15.54 4.01
CA ASN A 254 22.45 -14.66 4.05
C ASN A 254 22.56 -13.52 5.07
N ILE A 255 23.52 -13.58 6.00
CA ILE A 255 23.68 -12.56 7.06
C ILE A 255 24.29 -11.26 6.51
N TYR A 256 24.96 -11.29 5.36
CA TYR A 256 25.68 -10.13 4.81
C TYR A 256 25.07 -9.52 3.53
N ASN A 257 24.14 -10.21 2.87
CA ASN A 257 23.34 -9.66 1.77
C ASN A 257 21.93 -9.31 2.28
N PHE A 258 21.78 -8.10 2.83
CA PHE A 258 20.48 -7.59 3.29
C PHE A 258 19.61 -7.08 2.15
N MET A 259 20.20 -6.79 1.00
CA MET A 259 19.51 -6.22 -0.16
C MET A 259 19.31 -7.31 -1.20
N VAL A 260 18.06 -7.59 -1.53
CA VAL A 260 17.70 -8.43 -2.66
C VAL A 260 17.66 -7.54 -3.91
N PRO A 261 18.41 -7.87 -4.99
CA PRO A 261 18.29 -7.16 -6.26
C PRO A 261 16.84 -7.16 -6.75
N GLU A 262 16.40 -6.06 -7.38
CA GLU A 262 15.03 -5.97 -7.88
C GLU A 262 14.69 -7.07 -8.90
N THR A 263 15.69 -7.57 -9.64
CA THR A 263 15.56 -8.71 -10.56
C THR A 263 15.15 -10.00 -9.88
N ASP A 264 15.39 -10.12 -8.57
CA ASP A 264 15.16 -11.34 -7.79
C ASP A 264 13.88 -11.26 -6.94
N ARG A 265 13.11 -10.15 -7.06
CA ARG A 265 11.88 -9.89 -6.29
C ARG A 265 10.81 -10.99 -6.39
N SER A 266 10.82 -11.77 -7.47
CA SER A 266 9.85 -12.83 -7.76
C SER A 266 10.43 -14.23 -7.66
N THR A 267 11.74 -14.37 -7.46
CA THR A 267 12.46 -15.66 -7.43
C THR A 267 12.94 -16.02 -6.03
N ASP A 268 13.08 -15.02 -5.15
CA ASP A 268 13.41 -15.23 -3.74
C ASP A 268 12.14 -15.39 -2.89
N PRO A 269 11.83 -16.60 -2.42
CA PRO A 269 10.74 -16.82 -1.50
C PRO A 269 11.02 -16.18 -0.14
N LEU A 270 9.97 -15.60 0.40
CA LEU A 270 9.97 -14.74 1.56
C LEU A 270 9.56 -15.53 2.81
N ALA A 271 9.90 -15.01 3.98
CA ALA A 271 9.41 -15.49 5.25
C ALA A 271 8.49 -14.43 5.84
N PHE A 272 7.36 -14.84 6.40
CA PHE A 272 6.58 -13.94 7.23
C PHE A 272 7.03 -14.08 8.69
N PRO A 273 7.53 -13.02 9.34
CA PRO A 273 8.25 -13.15 10.61
C PRO A 273 7.34 -13.40 11.82
N VAL A 274 6.10 -13.87 11.63
CA VAL A 274 5.17 -14.17 12.72
C VAL A 274 5.16 -15.68 12.96
N LEU A 275 5.70 -16.12 14.10
CA LEU A 275 5.86 -17.55 14.42
C LEU A 275 4.64 -18.15 15.11
N ASN A 276 3.96 -17.36 15.95
CA ASN A 276 2.77 -17.83 16.65
C ASN A 276 1.87 -16.66 17.05
N ILE A 277 0.57 -16.85 16.82
CA ILE A 277 -0.52 -16.01 17.28
C ILE A 277 -1.46 -16.95 18.07
N THR A 278 -1.37 -16.97 19.41
CA THR A 278 -2.25 -17.82 20.25
C THR A 278 -3.48 -17.06 20.75
N GLN A 279 -4.56 -17.82 20.99
CA GLN A 279 -5.95 -17.37 21.02
C GLN A 279 -6.38 -16.44 22.18
N PHE A 280 -7.47 -15.75 21.85
CA PHE A 280 -8.09 -14.61 22.49
C PHE A 280 -9.04 -14.99 23.65
N GLU A 281 -8.50 -15.16 24.85
CA GLU A 281 -9.23 -14.87 26.09
C GLU A 281 -8.31 -14.15 27.10
N VAL A 282 -8.76 -12.98 27.53
CA VAL A 282 -8.35 -12.15 28.69
C VAL A 282 -6.86 -12.24 29.14
N ASN A 283 -6.12 -11.19 28.75
CA ASN A 283 -4.96 -10.60 29.45
C ASN A 283 -3.58 -11.29 29.45
N THR A 284 -3.33 -12.32 28.65
CA THR A 284 -1.94 -12.78 28.40
C THR A 284 -1.73 -13.12 26.93
N GLN A 285 -1.62 -12.10 26.07
CA GLN A 285 -1.32 -12.31 24.65
C GLN A 285 0.20 -12.31 24.42
N GLN A 286 0.68 -13.33 23.71
CA GLN A 286 2.07 -13.42 23.28
C GLN A 286 2.14 -13.43 21.76
N TRP A 287 2.24 -12.25 21.15
CA TRP A 287 2.61 -12.12 19.73
C TRP A 287 4.10 -12.47 19.60
N THR A 288 4.40 -13.68 19.14
CA THR A 288 5.79 -14.14 19.04
C THR A 288 6.29 -13.94 17.62
N MET A 289 7.18 -12.97 17.49
CA MET A 289 7.90 -12.72 16.24
C MET A 289 9.13 -13.60 16.13
N ASP A 290 9.52 -13.89 14.90
CA ASP A 290 10.80 -14.49 14.59
C ASP A 290 11.92 -13.51 14.90
N GLY A 291 12.53 -13.68 16.07
CA GLY A 291 13.69 -12.89 16.51
C GLY A 291 14.91 -13.03 15.61
N ARG A 292 14.98 -14.07 14.76
CA ARG A 292 16.08 -14.23 13.77
C ARG A 292 15.96 -13.23 12.62
N LEU A 293 14.73 -12.80 12.32
CA LEU A 293 14.43 -11.80 11.29
C LEU A 293 14.37 -10.37 11.83
N LEU A 294 14.43 -10.20 13.15
CA LEU A 294 14.45 -8.89 13.78
C LEU A 294 15.81 -8.22 13.60
N ILE A 295 15.80 -7.02 13.04
CA ILE A 295 16.96 -6.12 12.97
C ILE A 295 16.70 -4.87 13.82
N ASN A 296 17.77 -4.20 14.26
CA ASN A 296 17.63 -2.93 14.96
C ASN A 296 17.26 -1.79 14.00
N ASN A 297 16.62 -0.74 14.54
CA ASN A 297 16.15 0.42 13.76
C ASN A 297 17.29 1.18 13.07
N SER A 298 18.49 1.21 13.67
CA SER A 298 19.66 1.87 13.08
C SER A 298 20.12 1.16 11.80
N LEU A 299 20.14 -0.18 11.79
CA LEU A 299 20.47 -0.98 10.62
C LEU A 299 19.42 -0.82 9.52
N ARG A 300 18.13 -0.86 9.87
CA ARG A 300 17.04 -0.57 8.92
C ARG A 300 17.22 0.79 8.26
N SER A 301 17.44 1.83 9.07
CA SER A 301 17.62 3.20 8.59
C SER A 301 18.86 3.34 7.69
N TYR A 302 19.95 2.65 8.05
CA TYR A 302 21.16 2.60 7.23
C TYR A 302 20.90 1.95 5.87
N ILE A 303 20.21 0.80 5.83
CA ILE A 303 19.90 0.10 4.57
C ILE A 303 18.97 0.96 3.70
N PHE A 304 17.96 1.60 4.29
CA PHE A 304 17.06 2.49 3.53
C PHE A 304 17.80 3.67 2.92
N ARG A 305 18.73 4.29 3.67
CA ARG A 305 19.58 5.36 3.13
C ARG A 305 20.44 4.86 1.97
N ARG A 306 21.02 3.66 2.08
CA ARG A 306 21.80 3.01 1.02
C ARG A 306 20.95 2.77 -0.24
N LEU A 307 19.78 2.15 -0.09
CA LEU A 307 18.85 1.90 -1.18
C LEU A 307 18.40 3.18 -1.87
N THR A 308 18.15 4.25 -1.10
CA THR A 308 17.79 5.57 -1.64
C THR A 308 18.91 6.13 -2.52
N ILE A 309 20.17 6.05 -2.06
CA ILE A 309 21.33 6.52 -2.82
C ILE A 309 21.51 5.69 -4.10
N GLU A 310 21.40 4.37 -4.01
CA GLU A 310 21.57 3.47 -5.15
C GLU A 310 20.49 3.71 -6.22
N LYS A 311 19.23 3.92 -5.80
CA LYS A 311 18.15 4.27 -6.71
C LYS A 311 18.35 5.62 -7.37
N TRP A 312 18.80 6.62 -6.61
CA TRP A 312 19.14 7.92 -7.18
C TRP A 312 20.27 7.81 -8.22
N GLN A 313 21.29 7.00 -7.96
CA GLN A 313 22.39 6.77 -8.91
C GLN A 313 21.96 6.05 -10.19
N GLN A 314 20.96 5.17 -10.12
CA GLN A 314 20.38 4.52 -11.31
C GLN A 314 19.60 5.51 -12.19
N GLN A 315 19.06 6.57 -11.59
CA GLN A 315 18.21 7.55 -12.28
C GLN A 315 18.98 8.72 -12.91
N VAL A 316 20.20 8.98 -12.46
CA VAL A 316 21.06 10.08 -12.96
C VAL A 316 22.00 9.61 -14.10
N LYS A 317 22.03 8.31 -14.40
CA LYS A 317 22.85 7.72 -15.48
C LYS A 317 22.04 7.54 -16.77
#